data_AF-A0A7V1EQM1-F1
#
_entry.id   AF-A0A7V1EQM1-F1
#
_cell.length_a   1.000
_cell.length_b   1.000
_cell.length_c   1.000
_cell.angle_alpha   90.00
_cell.angle_beta   90.00
_cell.angle_gamma   90.00
#
_symmetry.space_group_name_H-M   'P 1'
#
loop_
_entity.id
_entity.type
_entity.pdbx_description
1 polymer ?
#
loop_
_entity_poly.entity_id
_entity_poly.type
_entity_poly.pdbx_seq_one_letter_code
_entity_poly.pdbx_strand_id
1 'polypeptide(L)'
;MKGLFKATLVLLMVSLPLHVTWADEYSDMIKSFQDAGESGSYFASSYGYAVFPSIGKAGIGIGGAHGSGKVYKQGTLIGESKMTQVTVGFQLGGQVYSQVIFFENENALNDFTSGNFEFSAQATAVALTAGASAEANTGGGTSAGVSGGKNNADTQSLGYRKGMAIFTIAKGGLMYEAALGGQKYSYSPL
;
A
#
# COMPACT_ATOMS: atom_id res chain seq x y z
N MET A 1 -62.88 -13.89 -11.47
CA MET A 1 -61.82 -14.09 -12.48
C MET A 1 -61.58 -12.78 -13.21
N LYS A 2 -60.31 -12.35 -13.33
CA LYS A 2 -59.68 -11.58 -14.44
C LYS A 2 -60.40 -10.29 -14.87
N GLY A 3 -59.91 -9.06 -14.72
CA GLY A 3 -58.55 -8.53 -14.75
C GLY A 3 -58.57 -7.32 -15.69
N LEU A 4 -57.85 -6.23 -15.41
CA LEU A 4 -57.19 -5.39 -16.42
C LEU A 4 -56.30 -4.33 -15.75
N PHE A 5 -55.03 -4.68 -15.63
CA PHE A 5 -53.92 -3.73 -15.53
C PHE A 5 -53.94 -2.84 -16.79
N LYS A 6 -53.95 -1.51 -16.62
CA LYS A 6 -53.46 -0.60 -17.66
C LYS A 6 -52.34 0.25 -17.08
N ALA A 7 -51.18 0.03 -17.69
CA ALA A 7 -49.88 0.57 -17.36
C ALA A 7 -49.85 2.10 -17.28
N THR A 8 -49.20 2.61 -16.24
CA THR A 8 -48.53 3.90 -16.28
C THR A 8 -47.10 3.64 -15.86
N LEU A 9 -46.29 3.22 -16.84
CA LEU A 9 -44.85 3.02 -16.68
C LEU A 9 -44.19 4.40 -16.68
N VAL A 10 -44.09 5.01 -15.50
CA VAL A 10 -43.16 6.11 -15.25
C VAL A 10 -41.78 5.48 -15.18
N LEU A 11 -41.04 5.54 -16.30
CA LEU A 11 -39.63 5.22 -16.36
C LEU A 11 -38.85 6.29 -15.57
N LEU A 12 -38.79 6.12 -14.26
CA LEU A 12 -37.93 6.90 -13.38
C LEU A 12 -36.49 6.44 -13.65
N MET A 13 -35.81 7.09 -14.60
CA MET A 13 -34.36 7.00 -14.76
C MET A 13 -33.72 7.59 -13.50
N VAL A 14 -33.50 6.73 -12.51
CA VAL A 14 -32.66 7.03 -11.35
C VAL A 14 -31.23 7.12 -11.85
N SER A 15 -30.81 8.33 -12.22
CA SER A 15 -29.40 8.67 -12.33
C SER A 15 -28.78 8.57 -10.94
N LEU A 16 -28.27 7.38 -10.59
CA LEU A 16 -27.42 7.23 -9.41
C LEU A 16 -26.09 7.93 -9.70
N PRO A 17 -25.74 9.02 -9.00
CA PRO A 17 -24.38 9.49 -9.03
C PRO A 17 -23.51 8.41 -8.37
N LEU A 18 -22.57 7.83 -9.12
CA LEU A 18 -21.54 6.97 -8.55
C LEU A 18 -20.64 7.86 -7.68
N HIS A 19 -20.98 7.98 -6.40
CA HIS A 19 -20.09 8.59 -5.41
C HIS A 19 -18.94 7.60 -5.20
N VAL A 20 -17.83 7.80 -5.90
CA VAL A 20 -16.59 7.11 -5.56
C VAL A 20 -16.16 7.64 -4.20
N THR A 21 -16.26 6.84 -3.14
CA THR A 21 -15.88 7.25 -1.79
C THR A 21 -14.38 7.05 -1.58
N TRP A 22 -13.58 7.97 -2.11
CA TRP A 22 -12.11 7.97 -1.98
C TRP A 22 -11.58 8.15 -0.55
N ALA A 23 -12.46 8.29 0.45
CA ALA A 23 -12.07 8.42 1.85
C ALA A 23 -11.90 7.05 2.53
N ASP A 24 -12.72 6.07 2.16
CA ASP A 24 -12.82 4.79 2.86
C ASP A 24 -11.50 4.02 2.76
N GLU A 25 -10.98 3.83 1.54
CA GLU A 25 -9.77 3.02 1.31
C GLU A 25 -8.51 3.55 2.00
N TYR A 26 -8.37 4.89 2.12
CA TYR A 26 -7.21 5.50 2.78
C TYR A 26 -7.31 5.38 4.30
N SER A 27 -8.51 5.56 4.85
CA SER A 27 -8.74 5.38 6.28
C SER A 27 -8.54 3.92 6.70
N ASP A 28 -9.04 2.98 5.91
CA ASP A 28 -8.86 1.55 6.13
C ASP A 28 -7.40 1.12 6.05
N MET A 29 -6.66 1.66 5.07
CA MET A 29 -5.23 1.44 4.95
C MET A 29 -4.49 1.99 6.18
N ILE A 30 -4.72 3.25 6.56
CA ILE A 30 -4.06 3.86 7.72
C ILE A 30 -4.32 3.02 8.96
N LYS A 31 -5.58 2.63 9.18
CA LYS A 31 -5.96 1.74 10.28
C LYS A 31 -5.21 0.42 10.23
N SER A 32 -5.13 -0.22 9.06
CA SER A 32 -4.38 -1.47 8.88
C SER A 32 -2.89 -1.33 9.25
N PHE A 33 -2.24 -0.22 8.89
CA PHE A 33 -0.85 0.04 9.28
C PHE A 33 -0.69 0.50 10.74
N GLN A 34 -1.71 1.10 11.35
CA GLN A 34 -1.73 1.40 12.77
C GLN A 34 -1.84 0.11 13.60
N ASP A 35 -2.68 -0.83 13.15
CA ASP A 35 -2.91 -2.11 13.80
C ASP A 35 -1.76 -3.11 13.57
N ALA A 36 -1.01 -2.97 12.45
CA ALA A 36 0.08 -3.88 12.04
C ALA A 36 1.38 -3.82 12.88
N GLY A 37 1.34 -3.33 14.12
CA GLY A 37 2.49 -3.28 15.02
C GLY A 37 3.35 -2.04 14.83
N GLU A 38 4.59 -2.20 14.33
CA GLU A 38 5.65 -1.18 14.39
C GLU A 38 5.30 0.13 13.65
N SER A 39 4.63 0.04 12.49
CA SER A 39 4.28 1.19 11.65
C SER A 39 3.33 2.18 12.32
N GLY A 40 2.55 1.75 13.31
CA GLY A 40 1.64 2.62 14.07
C GLY A 40 2.38 3.77 14.76
N SER A 41 3.57 3.49 15.32
CA SER A 41 4.39 4.49 16.01
C SER A 41 4.92 5.60 15.09
N TYR A 42 5.07 5.32 13.80
CA TYR A 42 5.58 6.26 12.81
C TYR A 42 4.52 7.30 12.39
N PHE A 43 3.22 6.97 12.44
CA PHE A 43 2.17 7.96 12.18
C PHE A 43 2.18 9.11 13.18
N ALA A 44 2.57 8.85 14.44
CA ALA A 44 2.63 9.86 15.49
C ALA A 44 3.96 10.63 15.51
N SER A 45 5.05 10.02 15.06
CA SER A 45 6.42 10.58 15.21
C SER A 45 7.03 11.15 13.92
N SER A 46 6.48 10.82 12.75
CA SER A 46 6.95 11.34 11.45
C SER A 46 6.57 12.81 11.23
N TYR A 47 7.34 13.49 10.39
CA TYR A 47 7.01 14.83 9.91
C TYR A 47 5.83 14.81 8.91
N GLY A 48 5.75 13.74 8.13
CA GLY A 48 4.68 13.50 7.18
C GLY A 48 4.71 12.06 6.68
N TYR A 49 3.71 11.69 5.88
CA TYR A 49 3.64 10.36 5.29
C TYR A 49 2.91 10.36 3.95
N ALA A 50 3.30 9.45 3.06
CA ALA A 50 2.59 9.14 1.83
C ALA A 50 1.94 7.75 1.95
N VAL A 51 0.67 7.65 1.61
CA VAL A 51 -0.12 6.41 1.70
C VAL A 51 -0.63 5.99 0.33
N PHE A 52 -0.37 4.73 -0.02
CA PHE A 52 -0.79 4.09 -1.27
C PHE A 52 -1.66 2.87 -0.94
N PRO A 53 -3.00 3.02 -0.94
CA PRO A 53 -3.91 1.97 -0.52
C PRO A 53 -3.86 0.74 -1.42
N SER A 54 -3.55 0.92 -2.69
CA SER A 54 -3.50 -0.17 -3.66
C SER A 54 -2.43 0.12 -4.71
N ILE A 55 -1.40 -0.71 -4.71
CA ILE A 55 -0.41 -0.80 -5.77
C ILE A 55 -0.61 -2.14 -6.44
N GLY A 56 -0.95 -2.10 -7.72
CA GLY A 56 -1.05 -3.28 -8.57
C GLY A 56 0.28 -3.53 -9.25
N LYS A 57 0.77 -4.76 -9.17
CA LYS A 57 1.96 -5.25 -9.87
C LYS A 57 1.57 -6.42 -10.76
N ALA A 58 2.03 -6.40 -12.00
CA ALA A 58 1.79 -7.49 -12.96
C ALA A 58 2.96 -7.64 -13.92
N GLY A 59 3.20 -8.87 -14.39
CA GLY A 59 4.23 -9.15 -15.39
C GLY A 59 4.39 -10.63 -15.70
N ILE A 60 5.07 -10.89 -16.81
CA ILE A 60 5.63 -12.19 -17.21
C ILE A 60 7.03 -11.91 -17.77
N GLY A 61 8.07 -12.08 -16.96
CA GLY A 61 9.46 -11.76 -17.34
C GLY A 61 9.81 -10.27 -17.29
N ILE A 62 8.98 -9.42 -17.90
CA ILE A 62 9.00 -7.96 -17.74
C ILE A 62 7.65 -7.56 -17.12
N GLY A 63 7.72 -6.77 -16.06
CA GLY A 63 6.54 -6.35 -15.30
C GLY A 63 6.60 -4.88 -14.92
N GLY A 64 5.46 -4.38 -14.48
CA GLY A 64 5.32 -3.03 -13.95
C GLY A 64 4.49 -3.03 -12.67
N ALA A 65 4.70 -2.01 -11.84
CA ALA A 65 3.79 -1.66 -10.76
C ALA A 65 3.26 -0.24 -10.95
N HIS A 66 2.01 -0.02 -10.57
CA HIS A 66 1.40 1.31 -10.55
C HIS A 66 0.45 1.43 -9.36
N GLY A 67 0.42 2.61 -8.75
CA GLY A 67 -0.50 2.94 -7.67
C GLY A 67 -0.67 4.44 -7.50
N SER A 68 -1.82 4.83 -6.98
CA SER A 68 -2.10 6.21 -6.59
C SER A 68 -2.12 6.33 -5.07
N GLY A 69 -1.73 7.49 -4.57
CA GLY A 69 -1.62 7.75 -3.15
C GLY A 69 -1.82 9.21 -2.82
N LYS A 70 -1.86 9.47 -1.51
CA LYS A 70 -2.04 10.79 -0.91
C LYS A 70 -0.87 11.08 0.01
N VAL A 71 -0.47 12.35 0.05
CA VAL A 71 0.66 12.82 0.87
C VAL A 71 0.14 13.74 1.95
N TYR A 72 0.57 13.49 3.18
CA TYR A 72 0.16 14.20 4.38
C TYR A 72 1.36 14.82 5.06
N LYS A 73 1.23 16.08 5.50
CA LYS A 73 2.16 16.77 6.39
C LYS A 73 1.48 16.94 7.73
N GLN A 74 2.03 16.33 8.79
CA GLN A 74 1.47 16.39 10.14
C GLN A 74 -0.05 16.08 10.18
N GLY A 75 -0.48 15.05 9.44
CA GLY A 75 -1.89 14.65 9.34
C GLY A 75 -2.76 15.50 8.40
N THR A 76 -2.26 16.62 7.88
CA THR A 76 -2.97 17.45 6.88
C THR A 76 -2.63 16.98 5.47
N LEU A 77 -3.64 16.72 4.64
CA LEU A 77 -3.45 16.37 3.24
C LEU A 77 -2.83 17.56 2.47
N ILE A 78 -1.72 17.34 1.77
CA ILE A 78 -1.01 18.39 1.02
C ILE A 78 -0.95 18.13 -0.49
N GLY A 79 -1.21 16.91 -0.94
CA GLY A 79 -1.16 16.58 -2.37
C GLY A 79 -1.42 15.10 -2.66
N GLU A 80 -1.40 14.79 -3.94
CA GLU A 80 -1.48 13.43 -4.47
C GLU A 80 -0.11 12.96 -4.98
N SER A 81 0.09 11.65 -4.97
CA SER A 81 1.28 11.03 -5.55
C SER A 81 0.92 9.81 -6.37
N LYS A 82 1.71 9.56 -7.42
CA LYS A 82 1.61 8.34 -8.23
C LYS A 82 2.94 7.60 -8.18
N MET A 83 2.88 6.31 -7.89
CA MET A 83 4.02 5.43 -7.91
C MET A 83 4.00 4.60 -9.21
N THR A 84 5.14 4.51 -9.89
CA THR A 84 5.36 3.61 -11.01
C THR A 84 6.69 2.90 -10.86
N GLN A 85 6.72 1.60 -11.17
CA GLN A 85 7.92 0.79 -11.13
C GLN A 85 8.02 -0.06 -12.39
N VAL A 86 9.24 -0.22 -12.90
CA VAL A 86 9.55 -1.21 -13.95
C VAL A 86 10.40 -2.31 -13.31
N THR A 87 10.04 -3.56 -13.58
CA THR A 87 10.74 -4.74 -13.06
C THR A 87 11.09 -5.70 -14.18
N VAL A 88 12.32 -6.22 -14.14
CA VAL A 88 12.78 -7.30 -15.03
C VAL A 88 13.11 -8.50 -14.14
N GLY A 89 12.44 -9.64 -14.35
CA GLY A 89 12.64 -10.84 -13.55
C GLY A 89 11.52 -11.87 -13.69
N PHE A 90 11.69 -13.03 -13.04
CA PHE A 90 10.76 -14.17 -13.05
C PHE A 90 9.47 -13.90 -12.24
N GLN A 91 8.94 -12.70 -12.30
CA GLN A 91 7.62 -12.39 -11.76
C GLN A 91 6.59 -12.88 -12.76
N LEU A 92 6.08 -14.08 -12.50
CA LEU A 92 4.89 -14.62 -13.14
C LEU A 92 3.73 -14.44 -12.16
N GLY A 93 2.93 -13.40 -12.36
CA GLY A 93 1.72 -13.22 -11.54
C GLY A 93 1.30 -11.78 -11.34
N GLY A 94 0.11 -11.64 -10.74
CA GLY A 94 -0.43 -10.39 -10.23
C GLY A 94 -0.27 -10.31 -8.72
N GLN A 95 0.19 -9.18 -8.22
CA GLN A 95 0.27 -8.88 -6.79
C GLN A 95 -0.40 -7.53 -6.53
N VAL A 96 -1.15 -7.45 -5.43
CA VAL A 96 -1.68 -6.19 -4.92
C VAL A 96 -1.18 -6.01 -3.50
N TYR A 97 -0.69 -4.82 -3.18
CA TYR A 97 -0.25 -4.48 -1.83
C TYR A 97 -0.57 -3.02 -1.51
N SER A 98 -0.63 -2.71 -0.21
CA SER A 98 -0.65 -1.35 0.30
C SER A 98 0.75 -0.95 0.74
N GLN A 99 1.09 0.33 0.64
CA GLN A 99 2.40 0.86 1.03
C GLN A 99 2.25 2.22 1.72
N VAL A 100 2.95 2.41 2.83
CA VAL A 100 3.12 3.72 3.48
C VAL A 100 4.60 4.10 3.52
N ILE A 101 4.90 5.36 3.25
CA ILE A 101 6.22 5.97 3.36
C ILE A 101 6.14 7.05 4.42
N PHE A 102 6.90 6.92 5.49
CA PHE A 102 7.04 7.94 6.52
C PHE A 102 8.28 8.78 6.26
N PHE A 103 8.17 10.09 6.48
CA PHE A 103 9.26 11.06 6.33
C PHE A 103 9.69 11.54 7.72
N GLU A 104 10.97 11.36 8.04
CA GLU A 104 11.54 11.70 9.35
C GLU A 104 11.49 13.20 9.64
N ASN A 105 11.77 14.01 8.62
CA ASN A 105 11.92 15.45 8.72
C ASN A 105 11.43 16.17 7.46
N GLU A 106 11.43 17.50 7.52
CA GLU A 106 10.98 18.37 6.44
C GLU A 106 11.78 18.17 5.15
N ASN A 107 13.10 17.96 5.24
CA ASN A 107 13.93 17.74 4.07
C ASN A 107 13.52 16.46 3.33
N ALA A 108 13.27 15.36 4.05
CA ALA A 108 12.83 14.12 3.43
C ALA A 108 11.46 14.26 2.74
N LEU A 109 10.52 15.01 3.34
CA LEU A 109 9.23 15.29 2.71
C LEU A 109 9.40 16.20 1.46
N ASN A 110 10.24 17.22 1.55
CA ASN A 110 10.50 18.15 0.46
C ASN A 110 11.19 17.44 -0.72
N ASP A 111 12.15 16.56 -0.44
CA ASP A 111 12.81 15.75 -1.46
C ASP A 111 11.79 14.87 -2.20
N PHE A 112 10.90 14.21 -1.47
CA PHE A 112 9.83 13.39 -2.06
C PHE A 112 8.83 14.22 -2.88
N THR A 113 8.49 15.42 -2.41
CA THR A 113 7.49 16.30 -3.05
C THR A 113 8.09 17.24 -4.11
N SER A 114 9.40 17.17 -4.38
CA SER A 114 10.11 18.04 -5.34
C SER A 114 9.72 17.84 -6.82
N GLY A 115 8.90 16.83 -7.12
CA GLY A 115 8.25 16.64 -8.42
C GLY A 115 8.39 15.22 -8.94
N ASN A 116 9.61 14.73 -9.08
CA ASN A 116 9.91 13.35 -9.47
C ASN A 116 10.94 12.75 -8.53
N PHE A 117 10.49 11.95 -7.59
CA PHE A 117 11.36 11.24 -6.66
C PHE A 117 11.63 9.82 -7.18
N GLU A 118 12.88 9.36 -7.09
CA GLU A 118 13.27 8.00 -7.48
C GLU A 118 13.92 7.27 -6.32
N PHE A 119 13.25 6.21 -5.84
CA PHE A 119 13.83 5.24 -4.92
C PHE A 119 14.68 4.26 -5.72
N SER A 120 16.00 4.41 -5.64
CA SER A 120 16.93 3.49 -6.30
C SER A 120 17.00 2.15 -5.56
N ALA A 121 17.31 1.07 -6.28
CA ALA A 121 17.38 -0.30 -5.77
C ALA A 121 18.32 -0.50 -4.57
N GLN A 122 19.26 0.43 -4.36
CA GLN A 122 20.25 0.41 -3.27
C GLN A 122 19.70 0.98 -1.96
N ALA A 123 18.57 1.69 -1.99
CA ALA A 123 17.87 2.13 -0.79
C ALA A 123 16.99 0.97 -0.30
N THR A 124 17.55 0.12 0.57
CA THR A 124 16.81 -0.98 1.17
C THR A 124 15.62 -0.43 1.96
N ALA A 125 14.41 -0.81 1.57
CA ALA A 125 13.19 -0.56 2.32
C ALA A 125 13.11 -1.52 3.52
N VAL A 126 12.59 -1.05 4.65
CA VAL A 126 12.30 -1.89 5.83
C VAL A 126 10.97 -2.60 5.57
N ALA A 127 10.99 -3.65 4.75
CA ALA A 127 9.79 -4.42 4.49
C ALA A 127 9.42 -5.25 5.73
N LEU A 128 8.64 -4.67 6.65
CA LEU A 128 7.93 -5.47 7.64
C LEU A 128 6.78 -6.19 6.95
N THR A 129 6.89 -7.50 6.85
CA THR A 129 5.79 -8.35 6.41
C THR A 129 4.89 -8.64 7.61
N ALA A 130 3.96 -7.74 7.90
CA ALA A 130 2.84 -8.03 8.79
C ALA A 130 1.86 -8.94 8.02
N GLY A 131 1.98 -10.27 8.19
CA GLY A 131 1.05 -11.24 7.61
C GLY A 131 1.60 -12.66 7.37
N ALA A 132 2.91 -12.84 7.20
CA ALA A 132 3.49 -14.15 6.89
C ALA A 132 3.33 -15.20 8.01
N SER A 133 3.01 -14.78 9.24
CA SER A 133 2.71 -15.68 10.35
C SER A 133 1.26 -16.20 10.38
N ALA A 134 0.35 -15.61 9.61
CA ALA A 134 -1.07 -16.01 9.58
C ALA A 134 -1.37 -17.04 8.48
N GLU A 135 -0.64 -17.02 7.36
CA GLU A 135 -0.83 -17.97 6.25
C GLU A 135 -0.13 -19.32 6.47
N ALA A 136 0.72 -19.42 7.50
CA ALA A 136 1.45 -20.64 7.84
C ALA A 136 0.62 -21.69 8.62
N ASN A 137 -0.64 -21.42 8.97
CA ASN A 137 -1.43 -22.30 9.86
C ASN A 137 -2.67 -22.97 9.26
N THR A 138 -2.97 -22.88 7.95
CA THR A 138 -4.16 -23.58 7.39
C THR A 138 -3.96 -24.31 6.03
N GLY A 139 -2.74 -24.52 5.56
CA GLY A 139 -2.49 -25.31 4.34
C GLY A 139 -1.51 -26.46 4.60
N GLY A 140 -2.03 -27.67 4.82
CA GLY A 140 -1.24 -28.84 5.21
C GLY A 140 -0.08 -29.17 4.26
N GLY A 141 1.12 -29.31 4.82
CA GLY A 141 2.31 -29.80 4.13
C GLY A 141 3.62 -29.55 4.89
N THR A 142 4.02 -30.51 5.72
CA THR A 142 5.41 -30.82 6.13
C THR A 142 6.40 -29.66 6.39
N SER A 143 6.44 -29.24 7.66
CA SER A 143 7.60 -28.88 8.48
C SER A 143 9.00 -28.88 7.83
N ALA A 144 9.58 -27.68 7.73
CA ALA A 144 11.00 -27.43 8.01
C ALA A 144 11.16 -26.02 8.59
N GLY A 145 11.24 -25.91 9.93
CA GLY A 145 11.51 -24.65 10.62
C GLY A 145 10.57 -24.28 11.77
N VAL A 146 10.18 -25.22 12.63
CA VAL A 146 9.53 -24.89 13.91
C VAL A 146 10.61 -24.59 14.95
N SER A 147 10.82 -23.32 15.23
CA SER A 147 11.29 -22.81 16.51
C SER A 147 10.33 -21.65 16.83
N GLY A 148 9.40 -21.73 17.78
CA GLY A 148 9.46 -22.38 19.08
C GLY A 148 9.69 -21.35 20.19
N GLY A 149 8.89 -20.27 20.29
CA GLY A 149 8.85 -19.46 21.51
C GLY A 149 8.36 -18.01 21.39
N LYS A 150 7.22 -17.73 22.02
CA LYS A 150 6.81 -16.47 22.69
C LYS A 150 6.88 -15.15 21.88
N ASN A 151 5.72 -14.61 21.55
CA ASN A 151 5.27 -13.21 21.76
C ASN A 151 6.24 -12.03 21.55
N ASN A 152 7.30 -12.18 20.77
CA ASN A 152 8.11 -11.09 20.27
C ASN A 152 8.60 -11.57 18.92
N ALA A 153 7.87 -11.21 17.86
CA ALA A 153 8.55 -10.97 16.61
C ALA A 153 9.65 -9.98 16.95
N ASP A 154 10.90 -10.40 16.80
CA ASP A 154 12.09 -9.58 17.02
C ASP A 154 11.99 -8.40 16.04
N THR A 155 11.29 -7.37 16.50
CA THR A 155 10.91 -6.18 15.74
C THR A 155 12.10 -5.24 15.89
N GLN A 156 13.23 -5.66 15.30
CA GLN A 156 14.41 -4.83 15.14
C GLN A 156 14.01 -3.70 14.19
N SER A 157 13.57 -2.59 14.76
CA SER A 157 13.29 -1.38 14.01
C SER A 157 14.57 -0.96 13.28
N LEU A 158 14.58 -1.15 11.95
CA LEU A 158 15.70 -0.69 11.11
C LEU A 158 15.66 0.84 10.90
N GLY A 159 14.74 1.55 11.58
CA GLY A 159 14.66 3.01 11.63
C GLY A 159 14.40 3.67 10.28
N TYR A 160 14.55 5.00 10.26
CA TYR A 160 14.59 5.76 9.03
C TYR A 160 15.89 5.49 8.27
N ARG A 161 15.80 5.27 6.96
CA ARG A 161 16.94 5.18 6.06
C ARG A 161 16.88 6.34 5.07
N LYS A 162 17.90 7.21 5.10
CA LYS A 162 17.90 8.48 4.36
C LYS A 162 16.64 9.32 4.64
N GLY A 163 16.20 9.38 5.90
CA GLY A 163 15.03 10.14 6.31
C GLY A 163 13.68 9.52 5.95
N MET A 164 13.64 8.27 5.45
CA MET A 164 12.41 7.59 5.08
C MET A 164 12.29 6.18 5.66
N ALA A 165 11.09 5.81 6.10
CA ALA A 165 10.74 4.46 6.51
C ALA A 165 9.55 3.98 5.66
N ILE A 166 9.65 2.80 5.07
CA ILE A 166 8.66 2.29 4.11
C ILE A 166 8.11 0.98 4.63
N PHE A 167 6.80 0.86 4.74
CA PHE A 167 6.12 -0.36 5.16
C PHE A 167 5.14 -0.82 4.09
N THR A 168 4.95 -2.12 3.95
CA THR A 168 4.06 -2.72 2.95
C THR A 168 3.22 -3.84 3.54
N ILE A 169 1.94 -3.90 3.20
CA ILE A 169 1.04 -4.99 3.57
C ILE A 169 0.52 -5.63 2.28
N ALA A 170 0.68 -6.96 2.15
CA ALA A 170 0.12 -7.70 1.02
C ALA A 170 -1.42 -7.71 1.10
N LYS A 171 -2.09 -7.41 -0.02
CA LYS A 171 -3.55 -7.50 -0.16
C LYS A 171 -4.00 -8.74 -0.94
N GLY A 172 -3.13 -9.27 -1.80
CA GLY A 172 -3.38 -10.50 -2.55
C GLY A 172 -2.27 -10.81 -3.57
N GLY A 173 -2.24 -12.07 -4.02
CA GLY A 173 -1.20 -12.61 -4.87
C GLY A 173 0.01 -13.13 -4.08
N LEU A 174 0.88 -13.90 -4.74
CA LEU A 174 2.10 -14.42 -4.12
C LEU A 174 3.12 -13.27 -4.01
N MET A 175 3.36 -12.79 -2.79
CA MET A 175 4.42 -11.80 -2.53
C MET A 175 5.78 -12.50 -2.54
N TYR A 176 6.28 -12.81 -3.73
CA TYR A 176 7.65 -13.27 -3.91
C TYR A 176 8.57 -12.06 -3.77
N GLU A 177 9.65 -12.23 -3.01
CA GLU A 177 10.67 -11.23 -2.66
C GLU A 177 10.74 -10.04 -3.62
N ALA A 178 10.52 -8.84 -3.09
CA ALA A 178 10.33 -7.62 -3.86
C ALA A 178 11.51 -7.39 -4.80
N ALA A 179 11.35 -7.75 -6.09
CA ALA A 179 12.34 -7.43 -7.11
C ALA A 179 12.64 -5.92 -7.05
N LEU A 180 13.87 -5.60 -6.66
CA LEU A 180 14.39 -4.25 -6.43
C LEU A 180 14.63 -3.54 -7.77
N GLY A 181 13.55 -3.26 -8.49
CA GLY A 181 13.56 -2.26 -9.55
C GLY A 181 13.43 -0.86 -8.94
N GLY A 182 14.02 0.17 -9.57
CA GLY A 182 13.83 1.55 -9.15
C GLY A 182 12.34 1.94 -9.18
N GLN A 183 11.86 2.56 -8.10
CA GLN A 183 10.49 3.06 -8.00
C GLN A 183 10.50 4.57 -8.23
N LYS A 184 9.61 5.04 -9.09
CA LYS A 184 9.44 6.47 -9.37
C LYS A 184 8.13 6.96 -8.77
N TYR A 185 8.19 8.11 -8.12
CA TYR A 185 7.08 8.80 -7.51
C TYR A 185 6.94 10.18 -8.14
N SER A 186 5.76 10.47 -8.68
CA SER A 186 5.41 11.84 -9.06
C SER A 186 4.55 12.47 -7.98
N TYR A 187 4.66 13.78 -7.78
CA TYR A 187 3.86 14.54 -6.82
C TYR A 187 3.04 15.64 -7.50
N SER A 188 1.84 15.89 -7.00
CA SER A 188 0.99 17.02 -7.41
C SER A 188 0.38 17.67 -6.17
N PRO A 189 0.68 18.96 -5.89
CA PRO A 189 0.10 19.66 -4.75
C PRO A 189 -1.42 19.85 -4.94
N LEU A 190 -2.14 19.97 -3.81
CA LEU A 190 -3.55 20.38 -3.80
C LEU A 190 -3.75 21.84 -4.23
#